data_AF-A0A7C6J1F7-F1
#
_entry.id   AF-A0A7C6J1F7-F1
#
_cell.length_a   1.000
_cell.length_b   1.000
_cell.length_c   1.000
_cell.angle_alpha   90.00
_cell.angle_beta   90.00
_cell.angle_gamma   90.00
#
_symmetry.space_group_name_H-M   'P 1'
#
loop_
_entity.id
_entity.type
_entity.pdbx_description
1 polymer ?
#
loop_
_entity_poly.entity_id
_entity_poly.type
_entity_poly.pdbx_seq_one_letter_code
_entity_poly.pdbx_strand_id
1 'polypeptide(L)'
;MPVISQGDIISGAVGRALADVKTQLASINMKLEKLTSSQEECTVSNKGVTLHSKGKMVWWTKSNEASCYRLKLYLRNDEIDIVEVERNKAYHTFNDLNNYLSYEVKFEIEDRNGKIINEMLIKI
;
A
#
# COMPACT_ATOMS: atom_id res chain seq x y z
N MET A 1 -45.98 22.67 -38.21
CA MET A 1 -44.79 22.67 -37.32
C MET A 1 -45.16 21.92 -36.05
N PRO A 2 -44.41 20.88 -35.63
CA PRO A 2 -44.70 20.20 -34.37
C PRO A 2 -44.32 21.11 -33.20
N VAL A 3 -45.25 21.31 -32.26
CA VAL A 3 -45.04 22.07 -31.03
C VAL A 3 -44.45 21.09 -30.01
N ILE A 4 -43.16 21.24 -29.72
CA ILE A 4 -42.50 20.44 -28.69
C ILE A 4 -43.03 20.92 -27.33
N SER A 5 -43.64 20.02 -26.58
CA SER A 5 -44.19 20.32 -25.25
C SER A 5 -43.07 20.63 -24.28
N GLN A 6 -43.30 21.59 -23.37
CA GLN A 6 -42.36 21.93 -22.29
C GLN A 6 -42.02 20.68 -21.44
N GLY A 7 -42.95 19.73 -21.32
CA GLY A 7 -42.73 18.43 -20.67
C GLY A 7 -41.72 17.53 -21.38
N ASP A 8 -41.66 17.56 -22.71
CA ASP A 8 -40.70 16.77 -23.51
C ASP A 8 -39.27 17.34 -23.38
N ILE A 9 -39.17 18.67 -23.28
CA ILE A 9 -37.90 19.38 -23.06
C ILE A 9 -37.34 19.03 -21.67
N ILE A 10 -38.21 19.04 -20.64
CA ILE A 10 -37.83 18.71 -19.25
C ILE A 10 -37.46 17.23 -19.13
N SER A 11 -38.26 16.32 -19.70
CA SER A 11 -37.97 14.88 -19.71
C SER A 11 -36.62 14.56 -20.38
N GLY A 12 -36.35 15.19 -21.52
CA GLY A 12 -35.06 15.05 -22.22
C GLY A 12 -33.87 15.61 -21.43
N ALA A 13 -34.06 16.72 -20.72
CA ALA A 13 -33.02 17.31 -19.87
C ALA A 13 -32.71 16.44 -18.64
N VAL A 14 -33.74 15.89 -17.99
CA VAL A 14 -33.60 14.95 -16.86
C VAL A 14 -32.93 13.65 -17.30
N GLY A 15 -33.29 13.12 -18.48
CA GLY A 15 -32.66 11.93 -19.04
C GLY A 15 -31.16 12.11 -19.29
N ARG A 16 -30.74 13.27 -19.82
CA ARG A 16 -29.33 13.61 -20.01
C ARG A 16 -28.59 13.78 -18.68
N ALA A 17 -29.16 14.51 -17.73
CA ALA A 17 -28.56 14.69 -16.40
C ALA A 17 -28.36 13.35 -15.67
N LEU A 18 -29.32 12.42 -15.77
CA LEU A 18 -29.19 11.09 -15.18
C LEU A 18 -28.10 10.25 -15.87
N ALA A 19 -27.95 10.36 -17.18
CA ALA A 19 -26.89 9.68 -17.93
C ALA A 19 -25.49 10.21 -17.53
N ASP A 20 -25.36 11.52 -17.35
CA ASP A 20 -24.13 12.14 -16.88
C ASP A 20 -23.77 11.70 -15.46
N VAL A 21 -24.74 11.67 -14.54
CA VAL A 21 -24.54 11.16 -13.17
C VAL A 21 -24.09 9.70 -13.19
N LYS A 22 -24.72 8.85 -13.99
CA LYS A 22 -24.31 7.44 -14.14
C LYS A 22 -22.88 7.32 -14.65
N THR A 23 -22.48 8.17 -15.60
CA THR A 23 -21.15 8.18 -16.20
C THR A 23 -20.10 8.64 -15.18
N GLN A 24 -20.40 9.68 -14.41
CA GLN A 24 -19.54 10.16 -13.32
C GLN A 24 -19.41 9.11 -12.22
N LEU A 25 -20.51 8.45 -11.81
CA LEU A 25 -20.48 7.38 -10.83
C LEU A 25 -19.64 6.18 -11.31
N ALA A 26 -19.77 5.79 -12.57
CA ALA A 26 -18.93 4.76 -13.17
C ALA A 26 -17.43 5.16 -13.17
N SER A 27 -17.12 6.42 -13.49
CA SER A 27 -15.75 6.93 -13.42
C SER A 27 -15.20 6.95 -11.99
N ILE A 28 -16.02 7.30 -11.00
CA ILE A 28 -15.65 7.26 -9.58
C ILE A 28 -15.39 5.82 -9.16
N ASN A 29 -16.26 4.87 -9.52
CA ASN A 29 -16.09 3.46 -9.21
C ASN A 29 -14.81 2.89 -9.87
N MET A 30 -14.53 3.21 -11.12
CA MET A 30 -13.28 2.80 -11.77
C MET A 30 -12.03 3.42 -11.14
N LYS A 31 -12.10 4.67 -10.66
CA LYS A 31 -11.00 5.30 -9.92
C LYS A 31 -10.83 4.66 -8.54
N LEU A 32 -11.93 4.34 -7.87
CA LEU A 32 -11.92 3.67 -6.59
C LEU A 32 -11.36 2.26 -6.71
N GLU A 33 -11.75 1.49 -7.73
CA GLU A 33 -11.18 0.19 -8.06
C GLU A 33 -9.67 0.30 -8.29
N LYS A 34 -9.20 1.27 -9.07
CA LYS A 34 -7.74 1.50 -9.25
C LYS A 34 -7.00 1.86 -7.96
N LEU A 35 -7.69 2.47 -6.99
CA LEU A 35 -7.13 2.77 -5.66
C LEU A 35 -7.20 1.57 -4.72
N THR A 36 -8.16 0.66 -4.91
CA THR A 36 -8.37 -0.52 -4.05
C THR A 36 -7.72 -1.80 -4.60
N SER A 37 -7.34 -1.85 -5.87
CA SER A 37 -7.03 -3.10 -6.58
C SER A 37 -5.58 -3.60 -6.59
N SER A 38 -4.61 -3.19 -5.77
CA SER A 38 -3.25 -3.74 -6.02
C SER A 38 -2.22 -3.88 -4.91
N GLN A 39 -2.55 -3.83 -3.62
CA GLN A 39 -1.53 -4.11 -2.61
C GLN A 39 -2.12 -5.07 -1.57
N GLU A 40 -2.01 -6.36 -1.88
CA GLU A 40 -2.27 -7.43 -0.92
C GLU A 40 -1.46 -7.17 0.35
N GLU A 41 -2.14 -7.26 1.49
CA GLU A 41 -1.47 -7.18 2.78
C GLU A 41 -0.71 -8.49 2.98
N CYS A 42 0.62 -8.42 3.00
CA CYS A 42 1.44 -9.57 3.36
C CYS A 42 1.66 -9.56 4.87
N THR A 43 1.74 -10.74 5.48
CA THR A 43 2.06 -10.88 6.90
C THR A 43 2.96 -12.09 7.09
N VAL A 44 4.03 -11.91 7.85
CA VAL A 44 4.99 -12.96 8.22
C VAL A 44 5.26 -12.85 9.71
N SER A 45 5.28 -13.99 10.42
CA SER A 45 5.58 -14.02 11.86
C SER A 45 6.76 -14.93 12.13
N ASN A 46 7.70 -14.47 12.96
CA ASN A 46 8.84 -15.26 13.41
C ASN A 46 9.25 -14.84 14.83
N LYS A 47 9.54 -15.82 15.71
CA LYS A 47 10.01 -15.62 17.10
C LYS A 47 9.22 -14.56 17.89
N GLY A 48 7.89 -14.59 17.82
CA GLY A 48 7.01 -13.65 18.54
C GLY A 48 6.96 -12.24 17.95
N VAL A 49 7.61 -12.01 16.81
CA VAL A 49 7.51 -10.77 16.04
C VAL A 49 6.68 -11.02 14.79
N THR A 50 5.75 -10.11 14.50
CA THR A 50 4.96 -10.11 13.26
C THR A 50 5.36 -8.91 12.43
N LEU A 51 5.65 -9.15 11.15
CA LEU A 51 5.95 -8.16 10.13
C LEU A 51 4.82 -8.15 9.11
N HIS A 52 4.33 -6.96 8.81
CA HIS A 52 3.27 -6.73 7.87
C HIS A 52 3.75 -5.77 6.77
N SER A 53 3.15 -5.89 5.59
CA SER A 53 3.31 -4.91 4.53
C SER A 53 1.98 -4.64 3.86
N LYS A 54 1.83 -3.40 3.40
CA LYS A 54 0.74 -3.00 2.52
C LYS A 54 1.26 -1.88 1.64
N GLY A 55 1.48 -2.25 0.39
CA GLY A 55 2.27 -1.43 -0.51
C GLY A 55 3.65 -1.19 0.02
N LYS A 56 4.13 0.04 -0.18
CA LYS A 56 5.49 0.44 0.20
C LYS A 56 5.68 0.66 1.70
N MET A 57 4.64 0.44 2.50
CA MET A 57 4.72 0.55 3.95
C MET A 57 4.89 -0.83 4.58
N VAL A 58 5.86 -0.92 5.48
CA VAL A 58 6.08 -2.08 6.36
C VAL A 58 5.89 -1.66 7.81
N TRP A 59 5.29 -2.53 8.62
CA TRP A 59 5.18 -2.32 10.07
C TRP A 59 5.30 -3.64 10.83
N TRP A 60 5.74 -3.57 12.08
CA TRP A 60 6.05 -4.76 12.86
C TRP A 60 5.68 -4.64 14.34
N THR A 61 5.56 -5.77 15.02
CA THR A 61 5.46 -5.79 16.49
C THR A 61 6.85 -5.55 17.09
N LYS A 62 6.94 -4.72 18.12
CA LYS A 62 8.23 -4.40 18.76
C LYS A 62 8.75 -5.59 19.56
N SER A 63 10.05 -5.86 19.48
CA SER A 63 10.73 -6.83 20.34
C SER A 63 11.32 -6.14 21.58
N ASN A 64 11.19 -6.80 22.73
CA ASN A 64 11.80 -6.33 23.99
C ASN A 64 13.33 -6.44 23.98
N GLU A 65 13.87 -7.34 23.17
CA GLU A 65 15.31 -7.61 23.06
C GLU A 65 16.00 -6.73 22.00
N ALA A 66 15.22 -6.02 21.17
CA ALA A 66 15.75 -5.17 20.11
C ALA A 66 16.50 -3.95 20.68
N SER A 67 17.68 -3.67 20.12
CA SER A 67 18.40 -2.40 20.24
C SER A 67 18.04 -1.46 19.07
N CYS A 68 17.96 -2.00 17.86
CA CYS A 68 17.52 -1.34 16.64
C CYS A 68 16.90 -2.36 15.67
N TYR A 69 16.34 -1.83 14.59
CA TYR A 69 15.84 -2.61 13.47
C TYR A 69 16.56 -2.20 12.19
N ARG A 70 16.69 -3.13 11.25
CA ARG A 70 17.29 -2.86 9.94
C ARG A 70 16.39 -3.40 8.85
N LEU A 71 16.12 -2.58 7.85
CA LEU A 71 15.33 -2.92 6.68
C LEU A 71 16.25 -2.84 5.47
N LYS A 72 16.48 -3.97 4.81
CA LYS A 72 17.23 -4.04 3.55
C LYS A 72 16.24 -4.24 2.41
N LEU A 73 16.26 -3.34 1.44
CA LEU A 73 15.37 -3.38 0.28
C LEU A 73 16.09 -4.07 -0.88
N TYR A 74 15.40 -5.03 -1.51
CA TYR A 74 15.90 -5.80 -2.63
C TYR A 74 15.02 -5.62 -3.87
N LEU A 75 15.66 -5.56 -5.03
CA LEU A 75 15.03 -5.66 -6.34
C LEU A 75 15.71 -6.80 -7.11
N ARG A 76 14.98 -7.87 -7.44
CA ARG A 76 15.52 -9.05 -8.17
C ARG A 76 16.79 -9.65 -7.52
N ASN A 77 16.82 -9.71 -6.19
CA ASN A 77 17.94 -10.16 -5.35
C ASN A 77 19.12 -9.18 -5.19
N ASP A 78 19.09 -8.02 -5.86
CA ASP A 78 20.08 -6.98 -5.65
C ASP A 78 19.63 -6.09 -4.47
N GLU A 79 20.50 -5.92 -3.47
CA GLU A 79 20.27 -4.97 -2.39
C GLU A 79 20.43 -3.55 -2.94
N ILE A 80 19.37 -2.74 -2.82
CA ILE A 80 19.34 -1.38 -3.38
C ILE A 80 19.26 -0.29 -2.31
N ASP A 81 18.85 -0.62 -1.09
CA ASP A 81 18.78 0.33 0.02
C ASP A 81 18.87 -0.36 1.39
N ILE A 82 19.36 0.35 2.38
CA ILE A 82 19.41 -0.09 3.78
C ILE A 82 18.92 1.05 4.67
N VAL A 83 17.89 0.77 5.46
CA VAL A 83 17.36 1.70 6.45
C VAL A 83 17.55 1.14 7.85
N GLU A 84 18.31 1.87 8.67
CA GLU A 84 18.35 1.63 10.11
C GLU A 84 17.23 2.40 10.80
N VAL A 85 16.52 1.71 11.67
CA VAL A 85 15.34 2.24 12.36
C VAL A 85 15.54 2.09 13.86
N GLU A 86 15.40 3.20 14.58
CA GLU A 86 15.43 3.23 16.03
C GLU A 86 14.35 2.34 16.64
N ARG A 87 14.65 1.75 17.82
CA ARG A 87 13.75 0.86 18.56
C ARG A 87 12.35 1.45 18.83
N ASN A 88 12.26 2.77 18.97
CA ASN A 88 11.03 3.50 19.28
C ASN A 88 10.03 3.49 18.10
N LYS A 89 10.50 3.23 16.87
CA LYS A 89 9.67 3.17 15.66
C LYS A 89 9.39 1.71 15.31
N ALA A 90 8.23 1.48 14.70
CA ALA A 90 7.74 0.14 14.35
C ALA A 90 7.12 0.09 12.96
N TYR A 91 7.45 1.07 12.12
CA TYR A 91 7.00 1.16 10.74
C TYR A 91 8.02 1.93 9.90
N HIS A 92 7.98 1.71 8.60
CA HIS A 92 8.73 2.48 7.61
C HIS A 92 7.96 2.48 6.29
N THR A 93 8.05 3.58 5.54
CA THR A 93 7.46 3.71 4.22
C THR A 93 8.57 4.03 3.24
N PHE A 94 8.79 3.16 2.26
CA PHE A 94 9.72 3.39 1.18
C PHE A 94 9.09 4.34 0.16
N ASN A 95 9.67 5.53 0.02
CA ASN A 95 9.23 6.50 -0.96
C ASN A 95 9.91 6.24 -2.31
N ASP A 96 9.37 6.83 -3.38
CA ASP A 96 10.02 6.87 -4.71
C ASP A 96 10.27 5.51 -5.40
N LEU A 97 9.75 4.39 -4.87
CA LEU A 97 9.81 3.11 -5.57
C LEU A 97 8.93 3.08 -6.82
N ASN A 98 9.36 2.40 -7.87
CA ASN A 98 8.54 2.19 -9.07
C ASN A 98 7.41 1.19 -8.81
N ASN A 99 6.16 1.58 -9.01
CA ASN A 99 4.96 0.76 -8.74
C ASN A 99 4.83 -0.49 -9.63
N TYR A 100 5.58 -0.57 -10.73
CA TYR A 100 5.54 -1.69 -11.67
C TYR A 100 6.61 -2.76 -11.39
N LEU A 101 7.41 -2.57 -10.35
CA LEU A 101 8.43 -3.51 -9.91
C LEU A 101 8.01 -4.15 -8.60
N SER A 102 8.43 -5.39 -8.39
CA SER A 102 8.24 -6.11 -7.13
C SER A 102 9.51 -6.03 -6.31
N TYR A 103 9.36 -5.61 -5.06
CA TYR A 103 10.47 -5.49 -4.11
C TYR A 103 10.29 -6.46 -2.95
N GLU A 104 11.40 -6.79 -2.32
CA GLU A 104 11.45 -7.58 -1.10
C GLU A 104 12.18 -6.80 -0.02
N VAL A 105 11.70 -6.90 1.21
CA VAL A 105 12.30 -6.27 2.37
C VAL A 105 12.76 -7.37 3.32
N LYS A 106 14.07 -7.39 3.58
CA LYS A 106 14.64 -8.16 4.68
C LYS A 106 14.62 -7.30 5.93
N PHE A 107 13.84 -7.73 6.91
CA PHE A 107 13.78 -7.12 8.23
C PHE A 107 14.68 -7.90 9.18
N GLU A 108 15.62 -7.21 9.81
CA GLU A 108 16.54 -7.76 10.80
C GLU A 108 16.35 -7.03 12.14
N ILE A 109 16.38 -7.79 13.23
CA ILE A 109 16.36 -7.25 14.59
C ILE A 109 17.73 -7.50 15.21
N GLU A 110 18.36 -6.43 15.66
CA GLU A 110 19.65 -6.49 16.36
C GLU A 110 19.43 -6.35 17.87
N ASP A 111 20.20 -7.08 18.67
CA ASP A 111 20.22 -6.95 20.13
C ASP A 111 21.24 -5.89 20.59
N ARG A 112 21.34 -5.67 21.92
CA ARG A 112 22.29 -4.69 22.49
C ARG A 112 23.77 -5.08 22.33
N ASN A 113 24.04 -6.31 21.93
CA ASN A 113 25.39 -6.83 21.69
C ASN A 113 25.78 -6.75 20.21
N GLY A 114 24.93 -6.18 19.36
CA GLY A 114 25.14 -6.12 17.91
C GLY A 114 24.83 -7.42 17.18
N LYS A 115 24.16 -8.38 17.82
CA LYS A 115 23.81 -9.68 17.22
C LYS A 115 22.42 -9.62 16.59
N ILE A 116 22.30 -10.13 15.36
CA ILE A 116 20.98 -10.34 14.73
C ILE A 116 20.28 -11.51 15.42
N ILE A 117 19.16 -11.22 16.08
CA ILE A 117 18.37 -12.20 16.86
C ILE A 117 17.14 -12.71 16.10
N ASN A 118 16.66 -11.95 15.12
CA ASN A 118 15.55 -12.33 14.28
C ASN A 118 15.71 -11.75 12.88
N GLU A 119 15.26 -12.49 11.88
CA GLU A 119 15.20 -12.05 10.50
C GLU A 119 13.94 -12.59 9.81
N MET A 120 13.36 -11.75 8.94
CA MET A 120 12.16 -12.07 8.16
C MET A 120 12.25 -11.40 6.79
N LEU A 121 11.59 -11.99 5.80
CA LEU A 121 11.47 -11.46 4.45
C LEU A 121 9.99 -11.21 4.15
N ILE A 122 9.67 -10.06 3.55
CA ILE A 122 8.32 -9.71 3.13
C ILE A 122 8.33 -8.98 1.79
N LYS A 123 7.29 -9.17 0.98
CA LYS A 123 7.11 -8.46 -0.30
C LYS A 123 6.40 -7.13 -0.07
N ILE A 124 6.77 -6.11 -0.84
CA ILE A 124 6.17 -4.75 -0.78
C ILE A 124 5.86 -4.19 -2.17
#